data_AF-A0A7X7Q2Z7-F1
#
_entry.id   AF-A0A7X7Q2Z7-F1
#
_cell.length_a   1.000
_cell.length_b   1.000
_cell.length_c   1.000
_cell.angle_alpha   90.00
_cell.angle_beta   90.00
_cell.angle_gamma   90.00
#
_symmetry.space_group_name_H-M   'P 1'
#
loop_
_entity.id
_entity.type
_entity.pdbx_description
1 polymer ?
#
loop_
_entity_poly.entity_id
_entity_poly.type
_entity_poly.pdbx_seq_one_letter_code
_entity_poly.pdbx_strand_id
1 'polypeptide(L)' 'MKTAAQVFIIIGIITGFWLIVPLIIGIMALNKLKTANNKAELGTALPILVLIFVNLVAGILLLCMKDEDFQK' A
#
# COMPACT_ATOMS: atom_id res chain seq x y z
N MET A 1 32.19 -18.59 4.21
CA MET A 1 30.90 -19.31 4.35
C MET A 1 30.02 -18.71 5.45
N LYS A 2 30.43 -18.73 6.73
CA LYS A 2 29.64 -18.15 7.85
C LYS A 2 29.28 -16.67 7.68
N THR A 3 30.24 -15.83 7.28
CA THR A 3 30.03 -14.38 7.11
C THR A 3 29.02 -14.06 6.00
N ALA A 4 29.08 -14.78 4.88
CA ALA A 4 28.12 -14.60 3.79
C ALA A 4 26.69 -14.93 4.24
N ALA A 5 26.50 -16.07 4.95
CA ALA A 5 25.21 -16.44 5.51
C ALA A 5 24.66 -15.37 6.48
N GLN A 6 25.52 -14.82 7.35
CA GLN A 6 25.15 -13.77 8.28
C GLN A 6 24.69 -12.49 7.55
N VAL A 7 25.36 -12.11 6.46
CA VAL A 7 24.99 -10.96 5.63
C VAL A 7 23.63 -11.19 4.95
N PHE A 8 23.40 -12.37 4.36
CA PHE A 8 22.12 -12.71 3.74
C PHE A 8 20.96 -12.70 4.76
N ILE A 9 21.18 -13.17 5.99
CA ILE A 9 20.18 -13.12 7.06
C ILE A 9 19.83 -11.67 7.40
N ILE A 10 20.81 -10.79 7.56
CA ILE A 10 20.57 -9.36 7.86
C ILE A 10 19.80 -8.70 6.71
N ILE A 11 20.18 -8.95 5.46
CA ILE A 11 19.48 -8.44 4.28
C ILE A 11 18.03 -8.95 4.26
N GLY A 12 17.81 -10.23 4.57
CA GLY A 12 16.47 -10.83 4.64
C GLY A 12 15.59 -10.21 5.72
N ILE A 13 16.15 -9.90 6.89
CA ILE A 13 15.42 -9.22 7.97
C ILE A 13 15.03 -7.80 7.54
N ILE A 14 15.95 -7.05 6.92
CA ILE A 14 15.69 -5.66 6.50
C ILE A 14 14.66 -5.62 5.37
N THR A 15 14.80 -6.47 4.35
CA THR A 15 13.85 -6.53 3.22
C THR A 15 12.49 -7.05 3.66
N GLY A 16 12.44 -8.04 4.56
CA GLY A 16 11.20 -8.50 5.18
C GLY A 16 10.50 -7.39 5.95
N PHE A 17 11.24 -6.64 6.78
CA PHE A 17 10.69 -5.51 7.54
C PHE A 17 10.19 -4.39 6.61
N TRP A 18 10.93 -4.08 5.54
CA TRP A 18 10.53 -3.08 4.55
C TRP A 18 9.24 -3.47 3.82
N LEU A 19 9.02 -4.75 3.57
CA LEU A 19 7.80 -5.26 2.92
C LEU A 19 6.55 -5.21 3.82
N ILE A 20 6.70 -5.11 5.15
CA ILE A 20 5.55 -5.02 6.07
C ILE A 20 4.81 -3.69 5.86
N VAL A 21 5.52 -2.57 5.67
CA VAL A 21 4.94 -1.24 5.49
C VAL A 21 3.93 -1.19 4.33
N PRO A 22 4.30 -1.58 3.09
CA PRO A 22 3.36 -1.59 1.97
C PRO A 22 2.24 -2.63 2.16
N LEU A 23 2.48 -3.71 2.90
CA LEU A 23 1.46 -4.71 3.19
C LEU A 23 0.33 -4.14 4.06
N ILE A 24 0.67 -3.41 5.13
CA ILE A 24 -0.32 -2.77 6.01
C ILE A 24 -1.08 -1.66 5.28
N ILE A 25 -0.38 -0.82 4.51
CA ILE A 25 -1.01 0.24 3.70
C ILE A 25 -1.95 -0.36 2.66
N GLY A 26 -1.53 -1.43 1.97
CA GLY A 26 -2.34 -2.12 0.98
C GLY A 26 -3.62 -2.72 1.58
N ILE A 27 -3.53 -3.36 2.74
CA ILE A 27 -4.71 -3.89 3.46
C ILE A 27 -5.65 -2.74 3.88
N MET A 28 -5.09 -1.63 4.38
CA MET A 28 -5.88 -0.47 4.78
C MET A 28 -6.61 0.16 3.58
N ALA A 29 -5.96 0.22 2.43
CA ALA A 29 -6.55 0.67 1.17
C ALA A 29 -7.69 -0.24 0.69
N LEU A 30 -7.51 -1.56 0.75
CA LEU A 30 -8.56 -2.51 0.41
C LEU A 30 -9.76 -2.42 1.36
N ASN A 31 -9.51 -2.26 2.66
CA ASN A 31 -10.59 -2.10 3.64
C ASN A 31 -11.33 -0.76 3.45
N LYS A 32 -10.62 0.34 3.21
CA LYS A 32 -11.25 1.63 2.90
C LYS A 32 -12.06 1.57 1.60
N LEU A 33 -11.57 0.91 0.57
CA LEU A 33 -12.34 0.71 -0.67
C LEU A 33 -13.64 -0.08 -0.48
N LYS A 34 -13.68 -1.01 0.49
CA LYS A 34 -14.90 -1.76 0.82
C LYS A 34 -15.92 -0.96 1.62
N THR A 35 -15.46 -0.05 2.46
CA THR A 35 -16.32 0.68 3.41
C THR A 35 -16.65 2.09 2.95
N ALA A 36 -15.81 2.71 2.11
CA ALA A 36 -16.01 4.07 1.62
C ALA A 36 -17.20 4.14 0.67
N ASN A 37 -18.08 5.10 0.91
CA ASN A 37 -19.24 5.42 0.07
C ASN A 37 -18.98 6.67 -0.78
N ASN A 38 -17.90 7.40 -0.51
CA ASN A 38 -17.48 8.55 -1.29
C ASN A 38 -15.94 8.69 -1.30
N LYS A 39 -15.43 9.53 -2.21
CA LYS A 39 -14.01 9.83 -2.37
C LYS A 39 -13.42 10.56 -1.16
N ALA A 40 -14.23 11.38 -0.48
CA ALA A 40 -13.78 12.12 0.70
C ALA A 40 -13.37 11.18 1.86
N GLU A 41 -14.01 10.03 2.00
CA GLU A 41 -13.69 9.02 3.02
C GLU A 41 -12.36 8.30 2.78
N LEU A 42 -11.93 8.19 1.52
CA LEU A 42 -10.61 7.69 1.17
C LEU A 42 -9.51 8.69 1.54
N GLY A 43 -9.77 9.98 1.35
CA GLY A 43 -8.81 11.07 1.50
C GLY A 43 -7.65 10.96 0.50
N THR A 44 -6.92 12.04 0.26
CA THR A 44 -5.82 12.04 -0.73
C THR A 44 -4.57 11.33 -0.22
N ALA A 45 -4.39 11.22 1.10
CA ALA A 45 -3.21 10.63 1.72
C ALA A 45 -3.07 9.11 1.43
N LEU A 46 -4.18 8.37 1.43
CA LEU A 46 -4.16 6.92 1.23
C LEU A 46 -3.78 6.54 -0.21
N PRO A 47 -4.39 7.12 -1.26
CA PRO A 47 -3.97 6.93 -2.65
C PRO A 47 -2.49 7.25 -2.88
N ILE A 48 -1.97 8.33 -2.27
CA ILE A 48 -0.56 8.74 -2.37
C ILE A 48 0.34 7.69 -1.70
N LEU A 49 -0.01 7.21 -0.51
CA LEU A 49 0.72 6.15 0.18
C LEU A 49 0.73 4.85 -0.65
N VAL A 50 -0.40 4.49 -1.26
CA VAL A 50 -0.48 3.35 -2.18
C VAL A 50 0.40 3.58 -3.41
N LEU A 51 0.41 4.79 -3.99
CA LEU A 51 1.21 5.13 -5.16
C LEU A 51 2.72 4.95 -4.91
N ILE A 52 3.22 5.44 -3.77
CA ILE A 52 4.64 5.46 -3.44
C ILE A 52 5.12 4.10 -2.92
N PHE A 53 4.34 3.47 -2.04
CA PHE A 53 4.80 2.29 -1.31
C PHE A 53 4.28 0.98 -1.87
N VAL A 54 3.09 0.94 -2.46
CA VAL A 54 2.41 -0.32 -2.84
C VAL A 54 2.45 -0.54 -4.35
N ASN A 55 1.82 0.33 -5.13
CA ASN A 55 1.75 0.23 -6.58
C ASN A 55 1.32 1.57 -7.21
N LEU A 56 2.11 2.03 -8.18
CA LEU A 56 1.88 3.30 -8.88
C LEU A 56 0.54 3.32 -9.64
N VAL A 57 0.18 2.23 -10.33
CA VAL A 57 -1.07 2.15 -11.12
C VAL A 57 -2.29 2.19 -10.20
N ALA A 58 -2.27 1.42 -9.10
CA ALA A 58 -3.36 1.40 -8.14
C ALA A 58 -3.53 2.76 -7.43
N GLY A 59 -2.43 3.42 -7.10
CA GLY A 59 -2.45 4.75 -6.49
C GLY A 59 -3.05 5.83 -7.40
N ILE A 60 -2.72 5.81 -8.70
CA ILE A 60 -3.31 6.72 -9.68
C ILE A 60 -4.81 6.43 -9.86
N LEU A 61 -5.22 5.16 -9.96
CA LEU A 61 -6.64 4.80 -10.03
C LEU A 61 -7.41 5.32 -8.80
N LEU A 62 -6.85 5.15 -7.61
CA LEU A 62 -7.43 5.65 -6.35
C LEU A 62 -7.54 7.18 -6.33
N LEU A 63 -6.57 7.91 -6.90
CA LEU A 63 -6.63 9.38 -7.02
C LEU A 63 -7.68 9.84 -8.03
N CYS A 64 -7.85 9.10 -9.13
CA CYS A 64 -8.77 9.42 -10.21
C CYS A 64 -10.21 8.94 -9.98
N MET A 65 -10.43 8.08 -8.99
CA MET A 65 -11.75 7.59 -8.59
C MET A 65 -12.70 8.76 -8.30
N LYS A 66 -13.93 8.69 -8.79
CA LYS A 66 -15.01 9.67 -8.56
C LYS A 66 -16.02 9.10 -7.58
N ASP A 67 -16.82 9.96 -6.97
CA ASP A 67 -17.89 9.54 -6.05
C ASP A 67 -18.89 8.57 -6.72
N GLU A 68 -19.07 8.68 -8.03
CA GLU A 68 -19.89 7.78 -8.86
C GLU A 68 -19.38 6.33 -8.85
N ASP A 69 -18.07 6.13 -8.70
CA ASP A 69 -17.44 4.79 -8.69
C ASP A 69 -17.63 4.06 -7.35
N PHE A 70 -18.05 4.76 -6.29
CA PHE A 70 -18.33 4.19 -4.96
C PHE A 70 -19.78 3.71 -4.82
N GLN A 71 -20.66 4.12 -5.74
CA GLN A 71 -22.06 3.71 -5.79
C GLN A 71 -22.12 2.34 -6.46
N LYS A 72 -21.98 1.27 -5.68
CA LYS A 72 -22.14 -0.09 -6.17
C LYS A 72 -23.61 -0.47 -6.33
#